data_AF-A0A7T1Y5M8-F1
#
_entry.id   AF-A0A7T1Y5M8-F1
#
_cell.length_a   1.000
_cell.length_b   1.000
_cell.length_c   1.000
_cell.angle_alpha   90.00
_cell.angle_beta   90.00
_cell.angle_gamma   90.00
#
_symmetry.space_group_name_H-M   'P 1'
#
loop_
_entity.id
_entity.type
_entity.pdbx_description
1 polymer ?
#
loop_
_entity_poly.entity_id
_entity_poly.type
_entity_poly.pdbx_seq_one_letter_code
_entity_poly.pdbx_strand_id
1 'polypeptide(L)'
;MQIRLKGFDTDLLQEVGCKVRDLYAANSEVPERIRSRADDTYVESLAMAVTGDLGGKIGIAPRIFLKKLVGEVLDRIDQFEDFDPRQHYALTISDTELSPVERAARRADSTDDIELDL
;
A
#
# COMPACT_ATOMS: atom_id res chain seq x y z
N MET A 1 -6.23 13.63 30.39
CA MET A 1 -6.78 13.75 29.02
C MET A 1 -5.86 13.00 28.07
N GLN A 2 -6.38 12.01 27.37
CA GLN A 2 -5.60 11.15 26.47
C GLN A 2 -5.82 11.67 25.04
N ILE A 3 -4.78 12.22 24.42
CA ILE A 3 -4.83 12.64 23.02
C ILE A 3 -4.85 11.36 22.19
N ARG A 4 -6.02 10.98 21.67
CA ARG A 4 -6.08 9.99 20.58
C ARG A 4 -5.47 10.68 19.38
N LEU A 5 -4.27 10.27 18.97
CA LEU A 5 -3.79 10.60 17.62
C LEU A 5 -4.93 10.23 16.68
N LYS A 6 -5.41 11.19 15.86
CA LYS A 6 -6.23 10.85 14.70
C LYS A 6 -5.47 9.72 14.00
N GLY A 7 -6.13 8.57 13.84
CA GLY A 7 -5.54 7.44 13.15
C GLY A 7 -4.92 7.93 11.85
N PHE A 8 -3.78 7.37 11.48
CA PHE A 8 -3.17 7.62 10.18
C PHE A 8 -4.29 7.50 9.12
N ASP A 9 -4.47 8.47 8.21
CA ASP A 9 -5.63 8.49 7.31
C ASP A 9 -5.20 8.09 5.90
N THR A 10 -6.08 7.44 5.13
CA THR A 10 -5.77 6.97 3.76
C THR A 10 -5.40 8.15 2.86
N ASP A 11 -6.03 9.31 3.07
CA ASP A 11 -5.72 10.55 2.35
C ASP A 11 -4.25 10.97 2.57
N LEU A 12 -3.75 10.85 3.81
CA LEU A 12 -2.36 11.17 4.14
C LEU A 12 -1.41 10.14 3.52
N LEU A 13 -1.80 8.86 3.48
CA LEU A 13 -1.01 7.81 2.85
C LEU A 13 -0.89 8.03 1.34
N GLN A 14 -1.98 8.43 0.68
CA GLN A 14 -1.99 8.82 -0.73
C GLN A 14 -1.10 10.03 -0.97
N GLU A 15 -1.24 11.10 -0.18
CA GLU A 15 -0.42 12.31 -0.33
C GLU A 15 1.09 12.00 -0.22
N VAL A 16 1.47 11.19 0.77
CA VAL A 16 2.85 10.74 0.93
C VAL A 16 3.28 9.85 -0.24
N GLY A 17 2.41 8.95 -0.69
CA GLY A 17 2.66 8.10 -1.86
C GLY A 17 2.94 8.90 -3.13
N CYS A 18 2.13 9.91 -3.42
CA CYS A 18 2.33 10.80 -4.57
C CYS A 18 3.66 11.57 -4.46
N LYS A 19 3.98 12.12 -3.28
CA LYS A 19 5.27 12.80 -3.06
C LYS A 19 6.47 11.88 -3.29
N VAL A 20 6.38 10.64 -2.81
CA VAL A 20 7.45 9.65 -2.98
C VAL A 20 7.58 9.24 -4.45
N ARG A 21 6.48 9.03 -5.17
CA ARG A 21 6.50 8.79 -6.62
C ARG A 21 7.16 9.96 -7.35
N ASP A 22 6.78 11.20 -7.03
CA ASP A 22 7.30 12.38 -7.74
C ASP A 22 8.80 12.56 -7.48
N LEU A 23 9.26 12.31 -6.25
CA LEU A 23 10.68 12.27 -5.90
C LEU A 23 11.43 11.15 -6.64
N TYR A 24 10.85 9.96 -6.74
CA TYR A 24 11.44 8.85 -7.48
C TYR A 24 11.54 9.20 -8.98
N ALA A 25 10.44 9.65 -9.59
CA ALA A 25 10.37 10.02 -10.99
C ALA A 25 11.37 11.14 -11.34
N ALA A 26 11.56 12.14 -10.47
CA ALA A 26 12.53 13.20 -10.67
C ALA A 26 13.99 12.73 -10.76
N ASN A 27 14.30 11.54 -10.23
CA ASN A 27 15.63 10.94 -10.27
C ASN A 27 15.73 9.76 -11.25
N SER A 28 14.67 9.45 -12.01
CA SER A 28 14.62 8.36 -12.98
C SER A 28 14.86 8.87 -14.40
N GLU A 29 15.31 7.98 -15.29
CA GLU A 29 15.46 8.27 -16.73
C GLU A 29 14.09 8.30 -17.46
N VAL A 30 13.03 7.79 -16.85
CA VAL A 30 11.67 7.67 -17.45
C VAL A 30 10.56 8.32 -16.62
N PRO A 31 10.68 9.61 -16.24
CA PRO A 31 9.75 10.29 -15.32
C PRO A 31 8.29 10.25 -15.79
N GLU A 32 8.04 10.45 -17.08
CA GLU A 32 6.70 10.51 -17.65
C GLU A 32 6.01 9.13 -17.63
N ARG A 33 6.76 8.04 -17.85
CA ARG A 33 6.22 6.68 -17.76
C ARG A 33 5.82 6.35 -16.33
N ILE A 34 6.65 6.74 -15.37
CA ILE A 34 6.37 6.53 -13.94
C ILE A 34 5.10 7.28 -13.52
N ARG A 35 4.97 8.56 -13.86
CA ARG A 35 3.78 9.36 -13.54
C ARG A 35 2.51 8.87 -14.24
N SER A 36 2.64 8.33 -15.44
CA SER A 36 1.52 7.78 -16.21
C SER A 36 1.05 6.42 -15.68
N ARG A 37 1.98 5.50 -15.39
CA ARG A 37 1.67 4.14 -14.94
C ARG A 37 1.32 4.07 -13.45
N ALA A 38 1.94 4.91 -12.63
CA ALA A 38 1.64 5.07 -11.22
C ALA A 38 0.95 6.44 -10.97
N ASP A 39 -0.12 6.71 -11.71
CA ASP A 39 -0.93 7.93 -11.52
C ASP A 39 -1.55 8.03 -10.10
N ASP A 40 -2.14 9.17 -9.78
CA ASP A 40 -2.70 9.43 -8.44
C ASP A 40 -3.79 8.43 -8.06
N THR A 41 -4.59 7.97 -9.03
CA THR A 41 -5.64 6.95 -8.84
C THR A 41 -5.04 5.59 -8.52
N TYR A 42 -3.92 5.22 -9.14
CA TYR A 42 -3.20 3.99 -8.82
C TYR A 42 -2.64 4.04 -7.40
N VAL A 43 -2.01 5.17 -7.02
CA VAL A 43 -1.45 5.37 -5.68
C VAL A 43 -2.55 5.27 -4.61
N GLU A 44 -3.71 5.90 -4.85
CA GLU A 44 -4.90 5.78 -4.00
C GLU A 44 -5.37 4.32 -3.89
N SER A 45 -5.52 3.64 -5.03
CA SER A 45 -5.97 2.24 -5.07
C SER A 45 -5.02 1.33 -4.30
N LEU A 46 -3.72 1.54 -4.41
CA LEU A 46 -2.70 0.80 -3.67
C LEU A 46 -2.77 1.10 -2.18
N ALA A 47 -2.94 2.37 -1.79
CA ALA A 47 -3.11 2.78 -0.41
C ALA A 47 -4.35 2.13 0.20
N MET A 48 -5.49 2.20 -0.50
CA MET A 48 -6.74 1.55 -0.11
C MET A 48 -6.59 0.04 0.02
N ALA A 49 -6.01 -0.63 -0.98
CA ALA A 49 -5.82 -2.08 -0.97
C ALA A 49 -4.95 -2.51 0.20
N VAL A 50 -3.86 -1.79 0.48
CA VAL A 50 -3.05 -2.04 1.68
C VAL A 50 -3.93 -1.86 2.91
N THR A 51 -4.56 -0.70 3.12
CA THR A 51 -5.37 -0.45 4.34
C THR A 51 -6.58 -1.39 4.51
N GLY A 52 -7.18 -1.85 3.43
CA GLY A 52 -8.38 -2.69 3.38
C GLY A 52 -8.09 -4.16 3.71
N ASP A 53 -6.99 -4.73 3.19
CA ASP A 53 -6.61 -6.14 3.41
C ASP A 53 -6.33 -6.49 4.89
N LEU A 54 -6.24 -5.48 5.77
CA LEU A 54 -6.06 -5.65 7.22
C LEU A 54 -7.24 -5.11 8.04
N GLY A 55 -8.46 -5.23 7.51
CA GLY A 55 -9.70 -5.02 8.25
C GLY A 55 -10.04 -3.56 8.52
N GLY A 56 -9.68 -2.66 7.60
CA GLY A 56 -10.04 -1.23 7.63
C GLY A 56 -9.47 -0.43 8.81
N LYS A 57 -8.73 -1.06 9.72
CA LYS A 57 -7.97 -0.39 10.77
C LYS A 57 -6.68 0.09 10.13
N ILE A 58 -6.41 1.41 10.21
CA ILE A 58 -5.14 1.97 9.79
C ILE A 58 -4.02 1.56 10.77
N GLY A 59 -3.70 0.27 10.73
CA GLY A 59 -2.70 -0.39 11.55
C GLY A 59 -1.60 -1.05 10.72
N ILE A 60 -1.72 -1.07 9.39
CA ILE A 60 -0.59 -1.43 8.53
C ILE A 60 0.33 -0.24 8.42
N ALA A 61 1.58 -0.48 8.78
CA ALA A 61 2.64 0.48 8.77
C ALA A 61 2.72 1.11 7.37
N PRO A 62 2.62 2.45 7.26
CA PRO A 62 2.94 3.21 6.04
C PRO A 62 4.24 2.74 5.36
N ARG A 63 5.16 2.17 6.14
CA ARG A 63 6.36 1.46 5.69
C ARG A 63 6.09 0.36 4.65
N ILE A 64 5.08 -0.49 4.83
CA ILE A 64 4.77 -1.59 3.89
C ILE A 64 4.29 -1.01 2.57
N PHE A 65 3.33 -0.08 2.62
CA PHE A 65 2.85 0.64 1.43
C PHE A 65 4.02 1.27 0.66
N LEU A 66 4.88 2.04 1.33
CA LEU A 66 6.03 2.68 0.68
C LEU A 66 7.02 1.67 0.10
N LYS A 67 7.30 0.57 0.81
CA LYS A 67 8.18 -0.49 0.32
C LYS A 67 7.63 -1.13 -0.96
N LYS A 68 6.33 -1.41 -1.01
CA LYS A 68 5.67 -2.00 -2.19
C LYS A 68 5.63 -1.02 -3.35
N LEU A 69 5.23 0.23 -3.09
CA LEU A 69 5.23 1.29 -4.09
C LEU A 69 6.60 1.45 -4.73
N VAL A 70 7.65 1.67 -3.93
CA VAL A 70 8.99 1.93 -4.48
C VAL A 70 9.60 0.67 -5.08
N GLY A 71 9.66 -0.43 -4.32
CA GLY A 71 10.45 -1.61 -4.70
C GLY A 71 9.75 -2.59 -5.65
N GLU A 72 8.43 -2.55 -5.75
CA GLU A 72 7.69 -3.52 -6.58
C GLU A 72 6.91 -2.86 -7.72
N VAL A 73 6.61 -1.55 -7.61
CA VAL A 73 5.88 -0.81 -8.65
C VAL A 73 6.81 0.14 -9.39
N LEU A 74 7.34 1.17 -8.73
CA LEU A 74 8.14 2.22 -9.38
C LEU A 74 9.41 1.63 -10.01
N ASP A 75 10.11 0.78 -9.28
CA ASP A 75 11.30 0.07 -9.77
C ASP A 75 11.03 -0.77 -11.03
N ARG A 76 9.86 -1.44 -11.10
CA ARG A 76 9.49 -2.23 -12.28
C ARG A 76 9.07 -1.37 -13.46
N ILE A 77 8.38 -0.26 -13.22
CA ILE A 77 8.05 0.70 -14.28
C ILE A 77 9.33 1.32 -14.86
N ASP A 78 10.34 1.55 -14.02
CA ASP A 78 11.63 2.07 -14.44
C ASP A 78 12.37 1.04 -15.30
N GLN A 79 12.50 -0.19 -14.82
CA GLN A 79 13.26 -1.26 -15.48
C GLN A 79 12.59 -1.86 -16.72
N PHE A 80 11.25 -1.89 -16.78
CA PHE A 80 10.51 -2.60 -17.82
C PHE A 80 9.50 -1.69 -18.52
N GLU A 81 9.69 -1.46 -19.81
CA GLU A 81 8.86 -0.55 -20.60
C GLU A 81 7.40 -1.01 -20.73
N ASP A 82 7.18 -2.32 -20.85
CA ASP A 82 5.86 -2.93 -21.00
C ASP A 82 5.16 -3.21 -19.66
N PHE A 83 5.79 -2.86 -18.53
CA PHE A 83 5.20 -3.14 -17.23
C PHE A 83 4.05 -2.18 -16.93
N ASP A 84 2.83 -2.74 -16.90
CA ASP A 84 1.64 -2.07 -16.39
C ASP A 84 1.31 -2.61 -14.98
N PRO A 85 1.42 -1.79 -13.93
CA PRO A 85 1.12 -2.25 -12.58
C PRO A 85 -0.35 -2.63 -12.37
N ARG A 86 -1.28 -2.17 -13.21
CA ARG A 86 -2.70 -2.57 -13.10
C ARG A 86 -2.96 -3.97 -13.63
N GLN A 87 -2.09 -4.48 -14.50
CA GLN A 87 -2.24 -5.78 -15.14
C GLN A 87 -1.26 -6.82 -14.59
N HIS A 88 -0.06 -6.38 -14.22
CA HIS A 88 1.06 -7.26 -13.89
C HIS A 88 1.42 -7.27 -12.41
N TYR A 89 0.77 -6.44 -11.58
CA TYR A 89 1.00 -6.41 -10.14
C TYR A 89 -0.25 -6.79 -9.36
N ALA A 90 -0.17 -7.92 -8.66
CA ALA A 90 -1.15 -8.31 -7.64
C ALA A 90 -0.55 -8.04 -6.26
N LEU A 91 -1.15 -7.09 -5.52
CA LEU A 91 -0.72 -6.77 -4.16
C LEU A 91 -0.80 -8.03 -3.30
N THR A 92 0.35 -8.54 -2.87
CA THR A 92 0.45 -9.69 -1.99
C THR A 92 1.25 -9.29 -0.75
N ILE A 93 0.60 -9.31 0.40
CA ILE A 93 1.23 -9.05 1.70
C ILE A 93 1.51 -10.40 2.37
N SER A 94 2.78 -10.71 2.60
CA SER A 94 3.16 -11.94 3.31
C SER A 94 3.15 -11.75 4.82
N ASP A 95 2.80 -12.79 5.58
CA ASP A 95 2.78 -12.77 7.06
C ASP A 95 4.14 -12.39 7.67
N THR A 96 5.24 -12.60 6.96
CA THR A 96 6.60 -12.24 7.36
C THR A 96 6.90 -10.74 7.25
N GLU A 97 6.15 -10.02 6.42
CA GLU A 97 6.29 -8.57 6.25
C GLU A 97 5.53 -7.79 7.34
N LEU A 98 4.58 -8.47 7.99
CA LEU A 98 3.73 -7.96 9.05
C LEU A 98 4.39 -8.07 10.43
N SER A 99 4.25 -7.04 11.23
CA SER A 99 4.47 -7.07 12.68
C SER A 99 3.44 -7.98 13.37
N PRO A 100 3.69 -8.41 14.62
CA PRO A 100 2.74 -9.21 15.38
C PRO A 100 1.34 -8.59 15.50
N VAL A 101 1.26 -7.26 15.62
CA VAL A 101 0.00 -6.52 15.74
C VAL A 101 -0.76 -6.52 14.41
N GLU A 102 -0.07 -6.26 13.29
CA GLU A 102 -0.68 -6.28 11.95
C GLU A 102 -1.17 -7.68 11.56
N ARG A 103 -0.39 -8.71 11.90
CA ARG A 103 -0.77 -10.10 11.67
C ARG A 103 -2.02 -10.50 12.46
N ALA A 104 -2.13 -10.03 13.71
CA ALA A 104 -3.33 -10.25 14.52
C ALA A 104 -4.56 -9.53 13.93
N ALA A 105 -4.40 -8.31 13.42
CA ALA A 105 -5.48 -7.56 12.77
C ALA A 105 -5.97 -8.26 11.50
N ARG A 106 -5.07 -8.73 10.63
CA ARG A 106 -5.40 -9.48 9.41
C ARG A 106 -6.19 -10.76 9.70
N ARG A 107 -5.76 -11.52 10.71
CA ARG A 107 -6.44 -12.77 11.10
C ARG A 107 -7.83 -12.52 11.66
N ALA A 108 -8.02 -11.46 12.44
CA ALA A 108 -9.33 -11.13 12.99
C ALA A 108 -10.40 -10.90 11.91
N ASP A 109 -10.01 -10.30 10.79
CA ASP A 109 -10.88 -10.08 9.62
C ASP A 109 -11.12 -11.36 8.80
N SER A 110 -10.15 -12.29 8.83
CA SER A 110 -10.29 -13.61 8.19
C SER A 110 -11.10 -14.62 9.03
N THR A 111 -11.40 -14.32 10.30
CA THR A 111 -12.05 -15.25 11.24
C THR A 111 -13.52 -14.95 11.53
N ASP A 112 -14.17 -14.06 10.78
CA ASP A 112 -15.62 -13.81 10.92
C ASP A 112 -16.50 -14.95 10.34
N ASP A 113 -15.91 -16.14 10.14
CA ASP A 113 -16.51 -17.38 9.65
C ASP A 113 -16.49 -18.49 10.74
N ILE A 114 -16.45 -18.13 12.03
CA ILE A 114 -16.67 -19.07 13.13
C ILE A 114 -18.02 -18.77 13.77
N GLU A 115 -19.05 -19.42 13.22
CA GLU A 115 -20.31 -19.68 13.90
C GLU A 115 -20.00 -20.45 15.19
N LEU A 116 -19.91 -19.73 16.32
CA LEU A 116 -19.95 -20.36 17.64
C LEU A 116 -21.39 -20.79 17.91
N ASP A 117 -21.69 -22.02 17.51
CA ASP A 117 -22.88 -22.73 17.97
C ASP A 117 -22.69 -23.06 19.46
N LEU A 118 -23.57 -22.52 20.31
CA LEU A 118 -23.57 -22.68 21.77
C LEU A 118 -24.94 -23.14 22.24
#